data_AF-A0A2V8HPQ3-F1
#
_entry.id   AF-A0A2V8HPQ3-F1
#
_cell.length_a   1.000
_cell.length_b   1.000
_cell.length_c   1.000
_cell.angle_alpha   90.00
_cell.angle_beta   90.00
_cell.angle_gamma   90.00
#
_symmetry.space_group_name_H-M   'P 1'
#
loop_
_entity.id
_entity.type
_entity.pdbx_description
1 polymer ?
#
loop_
_entity_poly.entity_id
_entity_poly.type
_entity_poly.pdbx_seq_one_letter_code
_entity_poly.pdbx_strand_id
1 'polypeptide(L)'
;MPAFGQRAILSLLLLLPAAAHAQTKIPAAFLGTWAGGGIGANNAPAGTPPIELPYQELDKKLGDFLVPWAFAQHEALEWNTDDTGQACKLDGMFRPGAATGGGGFRFVEAAGNKLYQVWGVDERGLARIYLDSPHPRNVALTWNGDSRGRFEGDGTLVVDITGFNAKSWLESDRWAHSEELHVIERYRLFGNGEYLQLRTFVDDRLALKAPYTFTRYYRKVADATEGGEGVCNQNVPEDDLWSQRRNKLLSDHDAKFAAFVATYNNEPLPQGSIPPPPPRATASAVPLGANAPAAKAVPTIPLQAADSAKLRALAGVYEPVPAPAPAALKPVGTLADLALLPSASDAARQKNLEFDPARHCMVVGPFRMMARDDARFELLATSNRATLMFENIALGNKREIYLSRAGHTTGEPTYLGDSIARFDGDTLVVDTVGFNDLTWLNDAAAPHSEALHLVERIRPVQAGKYLEYRVTADDAKALAKPYTYTRYFQRTTAELKEDFCEDRR
;
A
#
# COMPACT_ATOMS: atom_id res chain seq x y z
N MET A 1 -75.85 32.88 3.79
CA MET A 1 -75.82 32.28 5.13
C MET A 1 -75.90 30.76 4.97
N PRO A 2 -75.10 29.95 5.69
CA PRO A 2 -73.95 30.32 6.52
C PRO A 2 -72.77 30.75 5.59
N ALA A 3 -71.49 30.36 5.63
CA ALA A 3 -70.71 29.44 6.47
C ALA A 3 -69.21 29.82 6.44
N PHE A 4 -68.41 29.23 7.32
CA PHE A 4 -66.94 29.21 7.25
C PHE A 4 -66.46 27.76 7.04
N GLY A 5 -65.47 27.55 6.17
CA GLY A 5 -64.79 26.27 5.99
C GLY A 5 -63.31 26.40 6.32
N GLN A 6 -62.86 25.75 7.40
CA GLN A 6 -61.44 25.71 7.76
C GLN A 6 -60.66 24.88 6.73
N ARG A 7 -59.58 25.43 6.18
CA ARG A 7 -58.58 24.63 5.45
C ARG A 7 -57.73 23.88 6.46
N ALA A 8 -57.97 22.59 6.63
CA ALA A 8 -57.06 21.71 7.36
C ALA A 8 -55.72 21.65 6.62
N ILE A 9 -54.65 22.13 7.25
CA ILE A 9 -53.28 21.91 6.76
C ILE A 9 -52.94 20.46 7.11
N LEU A 10 -52.97 19.59 6.10
CA LEU A 10 -52.58 18.19 6.27
C LEU A 10 -51.05 18.11 6.32
N SER A 11 -50.49 18.30 7.52
CA SER A 11 -49.05 18.15 7.77
C SER A 11 -48.64 16.71 7.51
N LEU A 12 -48.18 16.44 6.29
CA LEU A 12 -47.61 15.16 5.90
C LEU A 12 -46.26 14.99 6.62
N LEU A 13 -46.29 14.39 7.82
CA LEU A 13 -45.08 13.90 8.46
C LEU A 13 -44.50 12.80 7.57
N LEU A 14 -43.53 13.17 6.75
CA LEU A 14 -42.55 12.25 6.21
C LEU A 14 -41.84 11.60 7.40
N LEU A 15 -42.29 10.41 7.77
CA LEU A 15 -41.54 9.48 8.59
C LEU A 15 -40.27 9.14 7.82
N LEU A 16 -39.22 9.91 8.08
CA LEU A 16 -37.85 9.53 7.75
C LEU A 16 -37.66 8.08 8.26
N PRO A 17 -37.23 7.13 7.41
CA PRO A 17 -36.92 5.80 7.90
C PRO A 17 -35.87 5.94 8.99
N ALA A 18 -36.16 5.38 10.17
CA ALA A 18 -35.25 5.45 11.31
C ALA A 18 -33.88 4.96 10.86
N ALA A 19 -32.82 5.72 11.19
CA ALA A 19 -31.48 5.43 10.72
C ALA A 19 -31.14 3.96 11.01
N ALA A 20 -30.88 3.20 9.93
CA ALA A 20 -30.42 1.82 10.07
C ALA A 20 -29.18 1.85 10.98
N HIS A 21 -29.16 0.99 12.00
CA HIS A 21 -28.07 1.00 12.97
C HIS A 21 -26.78 0.73 12.21
N ALA A 22 -25.89 1.73 12.14
CA ALA A 22 -24.65 1.65 11.40
C ALA A 22 -23.89 0.40 11.84
N GLN A 23 -23.47 -0.44 10.88
CA GLN A 23 -22.91 -1.75 11.21
C GLN A 23 -21.45 -1.61 11.63
N THR A 24 -21.22 -1.19 12.87
CA THR A 24 -19.93 -0.97 13.53
C THR A 24 -19.04 -2.21 13.70
N LYS A 25 -19.36 -3.30 13.00
CA LYS A 25 -18.55 -4.51 12.96
C LYS A 25 -18.51 -5.10 11.56
N ILE A 26 -17.29 -5.23 11.04
CA ILE A 26 -17.01 -5.77 9.72
C ILE A 26 -17.46 -7.24 9.68
N PRO A 27 -18.23 -7.68 8.67
CA PRO A 27 -18.56 -9.09 8.53
C PRO A 27 -17.27 -9.89 8.30
N ALA A 28 -17.01 -10.91 9.13
CA ALA A 28 -15.78 -11.72 9.04
C ALA A 28 -15.58 -12.40 7.67
N ALA A 29 -16.64 -12.51 6.85
CA ALA A 29 -16.56 -12.97 5.47
C ALA A 29 -15.77 -12.02 4.55
N PHE A 30 -15.70 -10.71 4.83
CA PHE A 30 -14.84 -9.75 4.11
C PHE A 30 -13.36 -9.87 4.47
N LEU A 31 -13.02 -10.24 5.72
CA LEU A 31 -11.64 -10.26 6.20
C LEU A 31 -10.81 -11.41 5.62
N GLY A 32 -9.52 -11.19 5.41
CA GLY A 32 -8.58 -12.14 4.79
C GLY A 32 -8.12 -11.70 3.39
N THR A 33 -7.40 -12.59 2.70
CA THR A 33 -6.77 -12.31 1.40
C THR A 33 -7.69 -12.61 0.20
N TRP A 34 -7.65 -11.71 -0.78
CA TRP A 34 -8.45 -11.66 -2.00
C TRP A 34 -7.53 -11.53 -3.22
N ALA A 35 -7.59 -12.49 -4.15
CA ALA A 35 -6.73 -12.52 -5.34
C ALA A 35 -7.53 -12.27 -6.63
N GLY A 36 -7.09 -11.33 -7.48
CA GLY A 36 -7.79 -10.97 -8.73
C GLY A 36 -7.68 -12.05 -9.82
N GLY A 37 -6.55 -12.76 -9.87
CA GLY A 37 -6.44 -14.11 -10.44
C GLY A 37 -6.88 -14.31 -11.91
N GLY A 38 -6.93 -13.26 -12.73
CA GLY A 38 -7.38 -13.36 -14.13
C GLY A 38 -8.88 -13.60 -14.30
N ILE A 39 -9.72 -13.22 -13.32
CA ILE A 39 -11.18 -13.33 -13.38
C ILE A 39 -11.75 -12.22 -14.30
N GLY A 40 -11.57 -12.39 -15.61
CA GLY A 40 -12.19 -11.57 -16.65
C GLY A 40 -13.60 -12.03 -17.03
N ALA A 41 -14.28 -11.28 -17.91
CA ALA A 41 -15.69 -11.49 -18.25
C ALA A 41 -16.03 -12.93 -18.72
N ASN A 42 -15.09 -13.57 -19.43
CA ASN A 42 -15.24 -14.94 -19.96
C ASN A 42 -14.93 -16.04 -18.92
N ASN A 43 -14.32 -15.67 -17.79
CA ASN A 43 -13.88 -16.59 -16.72
C ASN A 43 -14.61 -16.31 -15.38
N ALA A 44 -15.67 -15.50 -15.40
CA ALA A 44 -16.42 -15.13 -14.21
C ALA A 44 -17.13 -16.36 -13.58
N PRO A 45 -17.01 -16.60 -12.25
CA PRO A 45 -17.61 -17.76 -11.60
C PRO A 45 -19.14 -17.82 -11.76
N ALA A 46 -19.69 -19.02 -11.90
CA ALA A 46 -21.13 -19.23 -12.04
C ALA A 46 -21.91 -18.58 -10.88
N GLY A 47 -22.88 -17.72 -11.21
CA GLY A 47 -23.66 -16.95 -10.23
C GLY A 47 -23.08 -15.57 -9.87
N THR A 48 -21.94 -15.18 -10.43
CA THR A 48 -21.48 -13.77 -10.40
C THR A 48 -22.13 -12.95 -11.54
N PRO A 49 -22.42 -11.65 -11.34
CA PRO A 49 -22.85 -10.76 -12.42
C PRO A 49 -21.78 -10.60 -13.53
N PRO A 50 -22.16 -10.22 -14.76
CA PRO A 50 -21.19 -9.85 -15.81
C PRO A 50 -20.24 -8.73 -15.37
N ILE A 51 -19.05 -8.67 -15.98
CA ILE A 51 -18.13 -7.56 -15.79
C ILE A 51 -18.56 -6.37 -16.65
N GLU A 52 -18.75 -5.23 -16.00
CA GLU A 52 -18.88 -3.91 -16.62
C GLU A 52 -17.48 -3.32 -16.91
N LEU A 53 -17.28 -2.77 -18.12
CA LEU A 53 -16.00 -2.28 -18.66
C LEU A 53 -14.78 -3.13 -18.24
N PRO A 54 -14.55 -4.30 -18.88
CA PRO A 54 -13.39 -5.14 -18.59
C PRO A 54 -12.07 -4.37 -18.70
N TYR A 55 -11.11 -4.67 -17.83
CA TYR A 55 -9.81 -3.98 -17.76
C TYR A 55 -9.13 -3.77 -19.12
N GLN A 56 -9.11 -4.81 -19.96
CA GLN A 56 -8.47 -4.81 -21.29
C GLN A 56 -9.20 -3.95 -22.34
N GLU A 57 -10.42 -3.49 -22.02
CA GLU A 57 -11.17 -2.49 -22.76
C GLU A 57 -11.10 -1.10 -22.11
N LEU A 58 -11.11 -1.03 -20.77
CA LEU A 58 -11.11 0.22 -19.99
C LEU A 58 -9.88 1.08 -20.33
N ASP A 59 -8.68 0.51 -20.21
CA ASP A 59 -7.40 1.18 -20.50
C ASP A 59 -7.33 1.69 -21.95
N LYS A 60 -8.09 1.09 -22.88
CA LYS A 60 -8.18 1.49 -24.30
C LYS A 60 -9.34 2.43 -24.62
N LYS A 61 -10.21 2.70 -23.65
CA LYS A 61 -11.39 3.57 -23.76
C LYS A 61 -11.29 4.84 -22.93
N LEU A 62 -10.35 4.94 -21.98
CA LEU A 62 -10.24 6.12 -21.10
C LEU A 62 -10.06 7.43 -21.87
N GLY A 63 -9.33 7.44 -22.99
CA GLY A 63 -9.26 8.59 -23.89
C GLY A 63 -10.62 9.06 -24.45
N ASP A 64 -11.60 8.15 -24.63
CA ASP A 64 -12.97 8.53 -25.01
C ASP A 64 -13.66 9.36 -23.90
N PHE A 65 -13.30 9.13 -22.63
CA PHE A 65 -13.83 9.85 -21.48
C PHE A 65 -13.06 11.13 -21.15
N LEU A 66 -11.76 11.26 -21.44
CA LEU A 66 -10.97 12.44 -21.03
C LEU A 66 -11.34 13.74 -21.78
N VAL A 67 -11.29 14.89 -21.11
CA VAL A 67 -11.38 16.21 -21.75
C VAL A 67 -10.04 16.60 -22.42
N PRO A 68 -10.00 17.62 -23.31
CA PRO A 68 -8.81 17.91 -24.11
C PRO A 68 -7.51 18.19 -23.34
N TRP A 69 -7.55 18.82 -22.15
CA TRP A 69 -6.32 19.07 -21.38
C TRP A 69 -5.74 17.79 -20.78
N ALA A 70 -6.58 16.91 -20.24
CA ALA A 70 -6.14 15.65 -19.64
C ALA A 70 -5.63 14.67 -20.73
N PHE A 71 -6.25 14.70 -21.91
CA PHE A 71 -5.74 13.98 -23.08
C PHE A 71 -4.38 14.55 -23.55
N ALA A 72 -4.25 15.87 -23.65
CA ALA A 72 -2.98 16.50 -23.99
C ALA A 72 -1.87 16.23 -22.95
N GLN A 73 -2.23 16.05 -21.68
CA GLN A 73 -1.29 15.61 -20.65
C GLN A 73 -0.88 14.14 -20.83
N HIS A 74 -1.81 13.22 -21.15
CA HIS A 74 -1.46 11.83 -21.50
C HIS A 74 -0.43 11.75 -22.65
N GLU A 75 -0.64 12.55 -23.71
CA GLU A 75 0.28 12.64 -24.87
C GLU A 75 1.63 13.27 -24.51
N ALA A 76 1.67 14.12 -23.47
CA ALA A 76 2.88 14.79 -23.00
C ALA A 76 3.66 14.01 -21.93
N LEU A 77 3.10 12.94 -21.35
CA LEU A 77 3.79 12.09 -20.37
C LEU A 77 4.58 10.98 -21.09
N GLU A 78 5.77 10.63 -20.59
CA GLU A 78 6.61 9.56 -21.14
C GLU A 78 6.74 8.39 -20.14
N TRP A 79 6.59 7.16 -20.63
CA TRP A 79 6.45 5.95 -19.79
C TRP A 79 7.70 5.62 -18.96
N ASN A 80 8.90 6.03 -19.37
CA ASN A 80 10.14 5.69 -18.65
C ASN A 80 10.57 6.79 -17.66
N THR A 81 10.00 8.00 -17.73
CA THR A 81 10.29 9.12 -16.81
C THR A 81 9.19 9.44 -15.82
N ASP A 82 7.93 9.44 -16.27
CA ASP A 82 6.82 10.03 -15.50
C ASP A 82 5.95 8.99 -14.81
N ASP A 83 6.02 7.74 -15.27
CA ASP A 83 5.37 6.56 -14.71
C ASP A 83 5.76 6.33 -13.26
N THR A 84 4.77 6.33 -12.38
CA THR A 84 4.94 6.23 -10.94
C THR A 84 5.73 4.98 -10.53
N GLY A 85 5.36 3.80 -11.06
CA GLY A 85 6.03 2.54 -10.79
C GLY A 85 7.44 2.45 -11.39
N GLN A 86 7.69 2.96 -12.60
CA GLN A 86 9.06 3.09 -13.13
C GLN A 86 9.89 4.12 -12.35
N ALA A 87 9.23 5.07 -11.68
CA ALA A 87 9.82 6.17 -10.94
C ALA A 87 9.94 5.96 -9.42
N CYS A 88 9.70 4.75 -8.90
CA CYS A 88 9.71 4.44 -7.46
C CYS A 88 8.71 5.26 -6.60
N LYS A 89 7.60 5.70 -7.20
CA LYS A 89 6.50 6.41 -6.52
C LYS A 89 5.33 5.45 -6.25
N LEU A 90 4.37 5.87 -5.44
CA LEU A 90 3.11 5.15 -5.30
C LEU A 90 2.37 5.12 -6.64
N ASP A 91 1.92 3.94 -7.07
CA ASP A 91 1.12 3.77 -8.28
C ASP A 91 -0.34 4.29 -8.13
N GLY A 92 -0.68 4.84 -6.95
CA GLY A 92 -2.02 5.32 -6.61
C GLY A 92 -3.02 4.17 -6.51
N MET A 93 -4.33 4.48 -6.56
CA MET A 93 -5.33 3.41 -6.41
C MET A 93 -5.57 2.58 -7.68
N PHE A 94 -5.45 3.16 -8.88
CA PHE A 94 -6.06 2.52 -10.05
C PHE A 94 -5.18 1.44 -10.65
N ARG A 95 -3.88 1.73 -10.67
CA ARG A 95 -2.87 0.96 -11.37
C ARG A 95 -2.47 -0.32 -10.59
N PRO A 96 -2.73 -1.52 -11.14
CA PRO A 96 -2.40 -2.79 -10.48
C PRO A 96 -1.16 -3.45 -11.11
N GLY A 97 -0.52 -4.38 -10.39
CA GLY A 97 0.68 -5.07 -10.84
C GLY A 97 0.56 -5.66 -12.26
N ALA A 98 1.54 -5.30 -13.12
CA ALA A 98 1.49 -5.35 -14.58
C ALA A 98 1.30 -6.74 -15.26
N ALA A 99 1.09 -7.81 -14.50
CA ALA A 99 0.97 -9.18 -15.01
C ALA A 99 -0.46 -9.74 -15.08
N THR A 100 -1.43 -9.21 -14.31
CA THR A 100 -2.76 -9.85 -14.17
C THR A 100 -3.99 -8.94 -14.16
N GLY A 101 -3.84 -7.61 -14.20
CA GLY A 101 -4.98 -6.67 -14.33
C GLY A 101 -5.91 -6.61 -13.12
N GLY A 102 -5.39 -6.84 -11.91
CA GLY A 102 -6.17 -6.76 -10.68
C GLY A 102 -5.40 -6.91 -9.36
N GLY A 103 -4.17 -7.42 -9.38
CA GLY A 103 -3.36 -7.57 -8.17
C GLY A 103 -3.98 -8.54 -7.15
N GLY A 104 -3.61 -8.36 -5.88
CA GLY A 104 -4.19 -9.11 -4.77
C GLY A 104 -4.00 -8.37 -3.44
N PHE A 105 -5.04 -8.33 -2.63
CA PHE A 105 -5.06 -7.53 -1.41
C PHE A 105 -5.67 -8.26 -0.23
N ARG A 106 -5.40 -7.78 0.99
CA ARG A 106 -5.91 -8.35 2.22
C ARG A 106 -6.72 -7.32 3.00
N PHE A 107 -7.97 -7.65 3.32
CA PHE A 107 -8.81 -6.86 4.21
C PHE A 107 -8.48 -7.17 5.68
N VAL A 108 -8.15 -6.13 6.46
CA VAL A 108 -7.77 -6.23 7.87
C VAL A 108 -8.55 -5.25 8.73
N GLU A 109 -9.27 -5.75 9.74
CA GLU A 109 -9.93 -4.94 10.77
C GLU A 109 -8.87 -4.33 11.71
N ALA A 110 -9.01 -3.03 12.01
CA ALA A 110 -8.10 -2.27 12.85
C ALA A 110 -8.87 -1.45 13.90
N ALA A 111 -8.17 -1.08 14.99
CA ALA A 111 -8.76 -0.33 16.09
C ALA A 111 -9.28 1.05 15.62
N GLY A 112 -10.38 1.54 16.22
CA GLY A 112 -10.98 2.83 15.87
C GLY A 112 -11.90 2.81 14.65
N ASN A 113 -12.64 1.72 14.44
CA ASN A 113 -13.55 1.52 13.29
C ASN A 113 -12.84 1.67 11.93
N LYS A 114 -11.64 1.08 11.80
CA LYS A 114 -10.82 1.13 10.58
C LYS A 114 -10.79 -0.22 9.87
N LEU A 115 -10.75 -0.17 8.54
CA LEU A 115 -10.51 -1.30 7.65
C LEU A 115 -9.35 -0.96 6.71
N TYR A 116 -8.29 -1.77 6.72
CA TYR A 116 -7.19 -1.62 5.77
C TYR A 116 -7.34 -2.57 4.60
N GLN A 117 -7.05 -2.08 3.38
CA GLN A 117 -6.63 -2.91 2.26
C GLN A 117 -5.08 -2.93 2.24
N VAL A 118 -4.48 -4.09 2.48
CA VAL A 118 -3.03 -4.29 2.40
C VAL A 118 -2.70 -4.94 1.06
N TRP A 119 -2.01 -4.22 0.17
CA TRP A 119 -1.64 -4.65 -1.19
C TRP A 119 -0.17 -5.09 -1.27
N GLY A 120 0.35 -5.28 -2.50
CA GLY A 120 1.79 -5.28 -2.76
C GLY A 120 2.44 -3.92 -2.45
N VAL A 121 3.76 -3.92 -2.20
CA VAL A 121 4.52 -2.70 -1.88
C VAL A 121 4.63 -1.76 -3.08
N ASP A 122 4.82 -2.31 -4.29
CA ASP A 122 4.85 -1.58 -5.57
C ASP A 122 3.45 -1.36 -6.21
N GLU A 123 2.34 -1.63 -5.49
CA GLU A 123 0.96 -1.40 -5.98
C GLU A 123 0.32 -0.18 -5.26
N ARG A 124 -0.96 -0.24 -4.88
CA ARG A 124 -1.62 0.76 -4.00
C ARG A 124 -0.92 0.93 -2.64
N GLY A 125 -0.03 0.02 -2.25
CA GLY A 125 0.53 -0.06 -0.91
C GLY A 125 -0.53 -0.37 0.15
N LEU A 126 -1.05 0.67 0.81
CA LEU A 126 -1.79 0.58 2.07
C LEU A 126 -2.98 1.56 2.13
N ALA A 127 -4.12 1.19 1.55
CA ALA A 127 -5.33 2.03 1.62
C ALA A 127 -6.06 1.87 2.97
N ARG A 128 -6.34 3.00 3.66
CA ARG A 128 -7.03 3.05 4.95
C ARG A 128 -8.46 3.55 4.79
N ILE A 129 -9.43 2.69 5.09
CA ILE A 129 -10.85 3.02 5.11
C ILE A 129 -11.29 3.30 6.55
N TYR A 130 -11.81 4.49 6.82
CA TYR A 130 -12.45 4.86 8.08
C TYR A 130 -13.95 4.57 7.98
N LEU A 131 -14.48 3.70 8.83
CA LEU A 131 -15.88 3.29 8.78
C LEU A 131 -16.79 4.26 9.55
N ASP A 132 -18.01 4.45 9.03
CA ASP A 132 -19.11 5.20 9.65
C ASP A 132 -18.77 6.67 10.01
N SER A 133 -17.87 7.29 9.25
CA SER A 133 -17.42 8.68 9.42
C SER A 133 -17.49 9.46 8.10
N PRO A 134 -17.77 10.77 8.12
CA PRO A 134 -17.66 11.62 6.94
C PRO A 134 -16.20 11.99 6.65
N HIS A 135 -15.93 12.46 5.42
CA HIS A 135 -14.65 13.10 5.11
C HIS A 135 -14.41 14.34 6.00
N PRO A 136 -13.16 14.67 6.34
CA PRO A 136 -12.80 15.96 6.93
C PRO A 136 -13.26 17.13 6.05
N ARG A 137 -13.58 18.29 6.64
CA ARG A 137 -13.94 19.50 5.86
C ARG A 137 -12.82 19.98 4.94
N ASN A 138 -11.58 19.77 5.38
CA ASN A 138 -10.37 20.07 4.63
C ASN A 138 -9.64 18.74 4.47
N VAL A 139 -9.93 18.00 3.40
CA VAL A 139 -9.21 16.76 3.07
C VAL A 139 -7.80 17.12 2.62
N ALA A 140 -6.78 16.40 3.08
CA ALA A 140 -5.42 16.55 2.59
C ALA A 140 -5.24 15.76 1.29
N LEU A 141 -4.53 16.32 0.31
CA LEU A 141 -4.35 15.67 -0.99
C LEU A 141 -3.26 14.60 -0.92
N THR A 142 -3.64 13.34 -1.12
CA THR A 142 -2.80 12.14 -0.97
C THR A 142 -2.81 11.27 -2.22
N TRP A 143 -1.89 10.32 -2.34
CA TRP A 143 -1.79 9.38 -3.46
C TRP A 143 -2.95 8.37 -3.46
N ASN A 144 -3.44 7.97 -2.27
CA ASN A 144 -4.57 7.05 -2.13
C ASN A 144 -5.92 7.72 -1.78
N GLY A 145 -5.95 9.04 -1.59
CA GLY A 145 -7.11 9.77 -1.11
C GLY A 145 -7.48 9.49 0.36
N ASP A 146 -8.57 10.09 0.82
CA ASP A 146 -9.20 9.84 2.12
C ASP A 146 -10.40 8.90 1.93
N SER A 147 -10.33 7.66 2.43
CA SER A 147 -11.37 6.65 2.21
C SER A 147 -12.36 6.54 3.38
N ARG A 148 -13.67 6.66 3.11
CA ARG A 148 -14.76 6.63 4.09
C ARG A 148 -15.75 5.52 3.77
N GLY A 149 -15.78 4.48 4.61
CA GLY A 149 -16.58 3.28 4.38
C GLY A 149 -17.88 3.24 5.17
N ARG A 150 -18.89 2.55 4.64
CA ARG A 150 -20.15 2.22 5.32
C ARG A 150 -20.74 0.93 4.77
N PHE A 151 -21.44 0.15 5.59
CA PHE A 151 -22.23 -0.99 5.12
C PHE A 151 -23.66 -0.55 4.78
N GLU A 152 -24.13 -0.91 3.58
CA GLU A 152 -25.55 -0.80 3.21
C GLU A 152 -26.33 -2.02 3.73
N GLY A 153 -27.65 -1.88 3.84
CA GLY A 153 -28.54 -2.89 4.45
C GLY A 153 -28.64 -4.23 3.72
N ASP A 154 -28.01 -4.38 2.55
CA ASP A 154 -27.90 -5.66 1.82
C ASP A 154 -26.52 -6.34 1.99
N GLY A 155 -25.65 -5.77 2.83
CA GLY A 155 -24.29 -6.26 3.11
C GLY A 155 -23.21 -5.73 2.17
N THR A 156 -23.54 -4.85 1.21
CA THR A 156 -22.54 -4.16 0.40
C THR A 156 -21.73 -3.18 1.25
N LEU A 157 -20.40 -3.29 1.25
CA LEU A 157 -19.51 -2.24 1.75
C LEU A 157 -19.36 -1.18 0.65
N VAL A 158 -19.69 0.06 0.95
CA VAL A 158 -19.47 1.21 0.06
C VAL A 158 -18.36 2.05 0.65
N VAL A 159 -17.33 2.31 -0.14
CA VAL A 159 -16.21 3.19 0.20
C VAL A 159 -16.27 4.42 -0.70
N ASP A 160 -16.36 5.58 -0.08
CA ASP A 160 -16.33 6.92 -0.67
C ASP A 160 -14.88 7.44 -0.57
N ILE A 161 -14.26 7.91 -1.65
CA ILE A 161 -12.84 8.30 -1.65
C ILE A 161 -12.66 9.62 -2.41
N THR A 162 -12.10 10.62 -1.73
CA THR A 162 -11.85 11.98 -2.26
C THR A 162 -10.50 12.52 -1.78
N GLY A 163 -10.05 13.64 -2.34
CA GLY A 163 -8.80 14.31 -1.92
C GLY A 163 -7.55 13.61 -2.45
N PHE A 164 -7.53 13.34 -3.76
CA PHE A 164 -6.32 12.85 -4.42
C PHE A 164 -5.40 14.01 -4.78
N ASN A 165 -4.09 13.78 -4.75
CA ASN A 165 -3.16 14.62 -5.52
C ASN A 165 -3.19 14.19 -7.01
N ALA A 166 -2.84 15.08 -7.92
CA ALA A 166 -2.83 14.80 -9.37
C ALA A 166 -1.54 14.10 -9.85
N LYS A 167 -0.89 13.27 -9.02
CA LYS A 167 0.42 12.63 -9.34
C LYS A 167 0.32 11.19 -9.84
N SER A 168 -0.79 10.50 -9.55
CA SER A 168 -1.11 9.15 -10.06
C SER A 168 -1.92 9.20 -11.37
N TRP A 169 -2.20 8.03 -11.94
CA TRP A 169 -2.98 7.87 -13.19
C TRP A 169 -4.21 6.99 -12.98
N LEU A 170 -5.22 7.14 -13.86
CA LEU A 170 -6.51 6.45 -13.80
C LEU A 170 -6.50 4.97 -14.22
N GLU A 171 -5.47 4.52 -14.94
CA GLU A 171 -5.10 3.12 -15.22
C GLU A 171 -3.63 3.10 -15.68
N SER A 172 -3.13 1.99 -16.24
CA SER A 172 -1.76 1.84 -16.76
C SER A 172 -1.34 2.93 -17.76
N ASP A 173 -2.11 3.18 -18.83
CA ASP A 173 -1.63 3.96 -19.98
C ASP A 173 -1.75 5.50 -19.78
N ARG A 174 -0.99 6.08 -18.83
CA ARG A 174 -0.77 7.54 -18.63
C ARG A 174 -2.04 8.41 -18.48
N TRP A 175 -3.21 7.83 -18.23
CA TRP A 175 -4.47 8.57 -18.20
C TRP A 175 -4.54 9.51 -16.98
N ALA A 176 -4.32 10.80 -17.20
CA ALA A 176 -4.26 11.81 -16.15
C ALA A 176 -5.62 12.06 -15.48
N HIS A 177 -5.58 12.40 -14.19
CA HIS A 177 -6.70 12.95 -13.42
C HIS A 177 -6.29 14.25 -12.72
N SER A 178 -7.26 14.92 -12.10
CA SER A 178 -7.08 16.12 -11.30
C SER A 178 -7.22 15.82 -9.80
N GLU A 179 -7.20 16.88 -8.99
CA GLU A 179 -7.47 16.85 -7.54
C GLU A 179 -8.98 16.78 -7.23
N GLU A 180 -9.85 16.99 -8.24
CA GLU A 180 -11.31 16.88 -8.17
C GLU A 180 -11.82 15.44 -8.46
N LEU A 181 -10.91 14.48 -8.50
CA LEU A 181 -11.20 13.06 -8.62
C LEU A 181 -12.03 12.54 -7.43
N HIS A 182 -13.10 11.81 -7.74
CA HIS A 182 -14.00 11.17 -6.79
C HIS A 182 -14.20 9.70 -7.17
N VAL A 183 -13.96 8.79 -6.24
CA VAL A 183 -14.12 7.35 -6.45
C VAL A 183 -15.12 6.77 -5.46
N ILE A 184 -16.00 5.89 -5.94
CA ILE A 184 -16.88 5.09 -5.08
C ILE A 184 -16.65 3.60 -5.38
N GLU A 185 -15.94 2.92 -4.48
CA GLU A 185 -15.72 1.48 -4.53
C GLU A 185 -16.87 0.74 -3.81
N ARG A 186 -17.60 -0.10 -4.53
CA ARG A 186 -18.70 -0.93 -3.99
C ARG A 186 -18.29 -2.39 -3.94
N TYR A 187 -18.14 -2.91 -2.74
CA TYR A 187 -17.66 -4.25 -2.42
C TYR A 187 -18.79 -5.18 -1.99
N ARG A 188 -18.99 -6.28 -2.72
CA ARG A 188 -20.10 -7.23 -2.49
C ARG A 188 -19.64 -8.68 -2.55
N LEU A 189 -20.04 -9.48 -1.56
CA LEU A 189 -19.73 -10.91 -1.51
C LEU A 189 -20.69 -11.74 -2.39
N PHE A 190 -20.13 -12.74 -3.07
CA PHE A 190 -20.83 -13.73 -3.89
C PHE A 190 -20.32 -15.14 -3.57
N GLY A 191 -21.06 -16.18 -4.02
CA GLY A 191 -20.70 -17.59 -3.80
C GLY A 191 -20.48 -17.92 -2.32
N ASN A 192 -21.39 -17.51 -1.44
CA ASN A 192 -21.29 -17.67 0.02
C ASN A 192 -20.03 -17.07 0.68
N GLY A 193 -19.36 -16.12 0.00
CA GLY A 193 -18.12 -15.49 0.47
C GLY A 193 -16.84 -16.08 -0.15
N GLU A 194 -16.94 -16.98 -1.13
CA GLU A 194 -15.80 -17.39 -1.97
C GLU A 194 -15.32 -16.28 -2.91
N TYR A 195 -16.20 -15.33 -3.28
CA TYR A 195 -15.88 -14.27 -4.24
C TYR A 195 -16.29 -12.89 -3.72
N LEU A 196 -15.51 -11.89 -4.12
CA LEU A 196 -15.73 -10.48 -3.85
C LEU A 196 -15.80 -9.73 -5.18
N GLN A 197 -16.95 -9.12 -5.45
CA GLN A 197 -17.09 -8.10 -6.49
C GLN A 197 -16.56 -6.78 -5.95
N LEU A 198 -15.78 -6.08 -6.77
CA LEU A 198 -15.47 -4.66 -6.64
C LEU A 198 -16.04 -3.95 -7.87
N ARG A 199 -17.08 -3.14 -7.68
CA ARG A 199 -17.61 -2.24 -8.72
C ARG A 199 -17.18 -0.81 -8.38
N THR A 200 -16.33 -0.23 -9.20
CA THR A 200 -15.69 1.08 -8.95
C THR A 200 -16.26 2.11 -9.91
N PHE A 201 -17.01 3.07 -9.36
CA PHE A 201 -17.44 4.28 -10.04
C PHE A 201 -16.34 5.34 -9.92
N VAL A 202 -16.05 6.04 -11.01
CA VAL A 202 -15.04 7.10 -11.08
C VAL A 202 -15.63 8.32 -11.74
N ASP A 203 -15.51 9.48 -11.08
CA ASP A 203 -15.85 10.80 -11.59
C ASP A 203 -14.68 11.77 -11.36
N ASP A 204 -14.52 12.74 -12.24
CA ASP A 204 -13.55 13.83 -12.13
C ASP A 204 -14.09 14.98 -12.98
N ARG A 205 -14.65 15.99 -12.31
CA ARG A 205 -15.36 17.09 -12.97
C ARG A 205 -14.46 17.96 -13.87
N LEU A 206 -13.14 17.80 -13.78
CA LEU A 206 -12.16 18.55 -14.56
C LEU A 206 -11.53 17.69 -15.66
N ALA A 207 -11.19 16.42 -15.37
CA ALA A 207 -10.50 15.54 -16.31
C ALA A 207 -11.44 14.73 -17.21
N LEU A 208 -12.68 14.43 -16.78
CA LEU A 208 -13.62 13.56 -17.51
C LEU A 208 -14.79 14.35 -18.12
N LYS A 209 -15.16 13.97 -19.35
CA LYS A 209 -16.38 14.42 -20.06
C LYS A 209 -17.66 13.90 -19.39
N ALA A 210 -17.56 12.72 -18.76
CA ALA A 210 -18.61 12.04 -18.01
C ALA A 210 -17.95 10.95 -17.11
N PRO A 211 -18.55 10.62 -15.95
CA PRO A 211 -18.06 9.53 -15.11
C PRO A 211 -18.22 8.16 -15.78
N TYR A 212 -17.41 7.20 -15.34
CA TYR A 212 -17.45 5.81 -15.78
C TYR A 212 -17.58 4.83 -14.62
N THR A 213 -17.78 3.54 -14.92
CA THR A 213 -17.77 2.48 -13.92
C THR A 213 -17.23 1.20 -14.50
N PHE A 214 -16.36 0.51 -13.75
CA PHE A 214 -15.86 -0.81 -14.10
C PHE A 214 -16.09 -1.80 -12.95
N THR A 215 -16.01 -3.10 -13.26
CA THR A 215 -16.13 -4.17 -12.27
C THR A 215 -14.92 -5.11 -12.34
N ARG A 216 -14.38 -5.46 -11.17
CA ARG A 216 -13.36 -6.52 -11.01
C ARG A 216 -13.88 -7.57 -10.02
N TYR A 217 -13.37 -8.79 -10.13
CA TYR A 217 -13.67 -9.89 -9.22
C TYR A 217 -12.41 -10.43 -8.58
N TYR A 218 -12.52 -10.78 -7.30
CA TYR A 218 -11.47 -11.41 -6.53
C TYR A 218 -11.99 -12.71 -5.94
N ARG A 219 -11.16 -13.74 -5.91
CA ARG A 219 -11.43 -15.00 -5.19
C ARG A 219 -10.82 -14.94 -3.80
N LYS A 220 -11.54 -15.45 -2.80
CA LYS A 220 -11.00 -15.63 -1.46
C LYS A 220 -9.97 -16.74 -1.47
N VAL A 221 -8.79 -16.45 -0.95
CA VAL A 221 -7.68 -17.41 -0.85
C VAL A 221 -7.28 -17.58 0.61
N ALA A 222 -6.59 -18.68 0.91
CA ALA A 222 -5.82 -18.75 2.15
C ALA A 222 -4.76 -17.64 2.14
N ASP A 223 -4.51 -17.02 3.29
CA ASP A 223 -3.47 -16.00 3.41
C ASP A 223 -2.12 -16.57 2.96
N ALA A 224 -1.46 -15.88 2.03
CA ALA A 224 -0.18 -16.32 1.47
C ALA A 224 0.87 -16.49 2.58
N THR A 225 1.63 -17.59 2.53
CA THR A 225 2.67 -17.91 3.52
C THR A 225 3.88 -16.99 3.45
N GLU A 226 3.94 -16.14 2.43
CA GLU A 226 4.90 -15.08 2.21
C GLU A 226 4.21 -14.01 1.35
N GLY A 227 4.47 -12.73 1.61
CA GLY A 227 4.08 -11.63 0.73
C GLY A 227 5.35 -11.08 0.10
N GLY A 228 5.54 -11.29 -1.22
CA GLY A 228 6.79 -10.96 -1.89
C GLY A 228 7.17 -9.48 -1.78
N GLU A 229 8.46 -9.24 -1.54
CA GLU A 229 9.04 -7.89 -1.60
C GLU A 229 9.23 -7.47 -3.06
N GLY A 230 8.15 -6.95 -3.63
CA GLY A 230 8.29 -5.92 -4.65
C GLY A 230 8.99 -4.72 -4.02
N VAL A 231 10.20 -4.42 -4.49
CA VAL A 231 10.91 -3.19 -4.19
C VAL A 231 11.43 -2.68 -5.52
N CYS A 232 10.81 -1.63 -6.03
CA CYS A 232 11.29 -0.87 -7.17
C CYS A 232 12.81 -0.56 -7.04
N ASN A 233 13.51 -0.41 -8.18
CA ASN A 233 14.96 -0.14 -8.22
C ASN A 233 15.88 -1.24 -7.64
N GLN A 234 15.41 -2.50 -7.52
CA GLN A 234 16.10 -3.64 -6.91
C GLN A 234 17.50 -4.03 -7.44
N ASN A 235 17.98 -3.48 -8.56
CA ASN A 235 19.20 -3.93 -9.27
C ASN A 235 20.06 -2.80 -9.88
N VAL A 236 19.92 -1.55 -9.43
CA VAL A 236 20.66 -0.40 -10.01
C VAL A 236 21.94 -0.12 -9.20
N PRO A 237 23.14 -0.16 -9.81
CA PRO A 237 24.40 0.11 -9.11
C PRO A 237 24.58 1.60 -8.76
N GLU A 238 25.54 1.88 -7.86
CA GLU A 238 25.80 3.23 -7.33
C GLU A 238 26.20 4.27 -8.40
N ASP A 239 26.56 3.85 -9.62
CA ASP A 239 26.90 4.70 -10.75
C ASP A 239 25.78 4.87 -11.81
N ASP A 240 24.75 3.99 -11.86
CA ASP A 240 23.55 4.13 -12.72
C ASP A 240 22.31 4.62 -11.94
N LEU A 241 22.50 5.09 -10.69
CA LEU A 241 21.45 5.55 -9.79
C LEU A 241 20.33 6.30 -10.52
N TRP A 242 19.08 5.85 -10.32
CA TRP A 242 17.90 6.29 -11.07
C TRP A 242 17.76 7.80 -11.19
N SER A 243 18.17 8.58 -10.18
CA SER A 243 18.20 10.04 -10.23
C SER A 243 19.02 10.60 -11.40
N GLN A 244 20.18 10.02 -11.73
CA GLN A 244 21.02 10.43 -12.85
C GLN A 244 20.37 10.10 -14.19
N ARG A 245 19.92 8.85 -14.35
CA ARG A 245 19.24 8.38 -15.57
C ARG A 245 17.94 9.14 -15.83
N ARG A 246 17.13 9.37 -14.79
CA ARG A 246 15.93 10.23 -14.82
C ARG A 246 16.28 11.65 -15.21
N ASN A 247 17.25 12.29 -14.54
CA ASN A 247 17.60 13.69 -14.85
C ASN A 247 18.10 13.85 -16.30
N LYS A 248 18.79 12.85 -16.85
CA LYS A 248 19.13 12.79 -18.28
C LYS A 248 17.90 12.65 -19.16
N LEU A 249 17.03 11.67 -18.89
CA LEU A 249 15.82 11.44 -19.68
C LEU A 249 14.82 12.60 -19.60
N LEU A 250 14.74 13.30 -18.47
CA LEU A 250 13.99 14.55 -18.30
C LEU A 250 14.62 15.69 -19.12
N SER A 251 15.95 15.85 -19.13
CA SER A 251 16.61 16.81 -20.03
C SER A 251 16.34 16.51 -21.51
N ASP A 252 16.37 15.23 -21.88
CA ASP A 252 15.99 14.75 -23.22
C ASP A 252 14.48 14.88 -23.50
N HIS A 253 13.63 14.94 -22.46
CA HIS A 253 12.19 15.16 -22.55
C HIS A 253 11.89 16.65 -22.71
N ASP A 254 12.36 17.51 -21.80
CA ASP A 254 12.22 18.96 -21.83
C ASP A 254 12.68 19.55 -23.16
N ALA A 255 13.77 19.03 -23.74
CA ALA A 255 14.23 19.41 -25.06
C ALA A 255 13.22 19.06 -26.18
N LYS A 256 12.56 17.89 -26.10
CA LYS A 256 11.50 17.48 -27.05
C LYS A 256 10.22 18.26 -26.83
N PHE A 257 9.82 18.49 -25.57
CA PHE A 257 8.62 19.25 -25.23
C PHE A 257 8.75 20.72 -25.62
N ALA A 258 9.90 21.34 -25.36
CA ALA A 258 10.20 22.69 -25.84
C ALA A 258 10.20 22.78 -27.37
N ALA A 259 10.74 21.77 -28.07
CA ALA A 259 10.68 21.71 -29.53
C ALA A 259 9.23 21.51 -30.04
N PHE A 260 8.44 20.65 -29.41
CA PHE A 260 7.02 20.43 -29.70
C PHE A 260 6.22 21.71 -29.54
N VAL A 261 6.28 22.37 -28.38
CA VAL A 261 5.59 23.64 -28.10
C VAL A 261 6.04 24.75 -29.06
N ALA A 262 7.33 24.82 -29.41
CA ALA A 262 7.83 25.78 -30.40
C ALA A 262 7.15 25.66 -31.78
N THR A 263 6.68 24.47 -32.16
CA THR A 263 5.95 24.25 -33.43
C THR A 263 4.58 24.94 -33.45
N TYR A 264 3.92 25.10 -32.30
CA TYR A 264 2.53 25.58 -32.19
C TYR A 264 2.39 27.03 -31.71
N ASN A 265 3.49 27.67 -31.29
CA ASN A 265 3.55 29.03 -30.71
C ASN A 265 2.93 30.17 -31.55
N ASN A 266 2.49 29.92 -32.79
CA ASN A 266 1.89 30.93 -33.68
C ASN A 266 0.52 30.52 -34.28
N GLU A 267 -0.07 29.38 -33.88
CA GLU A 267 -1.39 28.97 -34.41
C GLU A 267 -2.56 29.56 -33.61
N PRO A 268 -3.53 30.25 -34.25
CA PRO A 268 -4.75 30.68 -33.59
C PRO A 268 -5.71 29.51 -33.40
N LEU A 269 -6.26 29.35 -32.19
CA LEU A 269 -7.15 28.23 -31.82
C LEU A 269 -8.39 28.12 -32.75
N PRO A 270 -8.60 26.97 -33.44
CA PRO A 270 -9.70 26.81 -34.39
C PRO A 270 -11.10 26.78 -33.74
N GLN A 271 -12.10 27.32 -34.46
CA GLN A 271 -13.51 27.13 -34.13
C GLN A 271 -14.20 26.17 -35.13
N GLY A 272 -14.67 25.02 -34.62
CA GLY A 272 -15.88 24.38 -35.14
C GLY A 272 -15.75 23.13 -36.04
N SER A 273 -16.41 22.05 -35.58
CA SER A 273 -16.85 20.85 -36.33
C SER A 273 -15.79 19.83 -36.82
N ILE A 274 -16.16 18.55 -36.78
CA ILE A 274 -15.30 17.38 -37.04
C ILE A 274 -15.97 16.48 -38.10
N PRO A 275 -15.26 16.00 -39.14
CA PRO A 275 -15.78 15.06 -40.14
C PRO A 275 -15.72 13.59 -39.68
N PRO A 276 -16.50 12.67 -40.30
CA PRO A 276 -16.58 11.26 -39.88
C PRO A 276 -15.37 10.40 -40.30
N PRO A 277 -15.07 9.30 -39.58
CA PRO A 277 -13.86 8.50 -39.75
C PRO A 277 -13.95 7.40 -40.84
N PRO A 278 -12.80 6.91 -41.37
CA PRO A 278 -12.72 5.79 -42.31
C PRO A 278 -12.83 4.40 -41.64
N PRO A 279 -13.11 3.32 -42.40
CA PRO A 279 -13.34 1.97 -41.87
C PRO A 279 -12.06 1.21 -41.47
N ARG A 280 -12.21 0.27 -40.52
CA ARG A 280 -11.14 -0.58 -39.96
C ARG A 280 -10.63 -1.67 -40.92
N ALA A 281 -9.35 -2.02 -40.76
CA ALA A 281 -8.78 -3.31 -41.15
C ALA A 281 -8.72 -4.26 -39.94
N THR A 282 -8.60 -5.58 -40.19
CA THR A 282 -8.59 -6.65 -39.18
C THR A 282 -7.21 -7.30 -39.03
N ALA A 283 -6.84 -7.73 -37.82
CA ALA A 283 -5.61 -8.47 -37.53
C ALA A 283 -5.90 -9.71 -36.65
N SER A 284 -5.03 -10.73 -36.77
CA SER A 284 -5.22 -12.07 -36.18
C SER A 284 -4.58 -12.25 -34.81
N ALA A 285 -4.99 -13.30 -34.09
CA ALA A 285 -4.52 -13.62 -32.74
C ALA A 285 -3.14 -14.30 -32.67
N VAL A 286 -2.47 -14.16 -31.52
CA VAL A 286 -1.27 -14.89 -31.10
C VAL A 286 -1.53 -15.46 -29.69
N PRO A 287 -1.19 -16.74 -29.41
CA PRO A 287 -1.40 -17.32 -28.08
C PRO A 287 -0.27 -16.94 -27.10
N LEU A 288 -0.64 -16.66 -25.85
CA LEU A 288 0.30 -16.46 -24.75
C LEU A 288 0.55 -17.78 -24.01
N GLY A 289 1.81 -18.03 -23.62
CA GLY A 289 2.19 -19.17 -22.79
C GLY A 289 1.85 -18.94 -21.32
N ALA A 290 1.36 -19.98 -20.65
CA ALA A 290 1.16 -19.96 -19.20
C ALA A 290 2.43 -20.44 -18.48
N ASN A 291 2.86 -19.72 -17.44
CA ASN A 291 3.35 -20.26 -16.16
C ASN A 291 3.80 -19.13 -15.23
N ALA A 292 3.07 -18.92 -14.13
CA ALA A 292 3.60 -18.33 -12.91
C ALA A 292 3.68 -19.46 -11.86
N PRO A 293 4.83 -19.73 -11.24
CA PRO A 293 4.96 -20.84 -10.30
C PRO A 293 4.18 -20.55 -9.02
N ALA A 294 3.37 -21.51 -8.56
CA ALA A 294 2.75 -21.43 -7.25
C ALA A 294 3.81 -21.61 -6.16
N ALA A 295 3.91 -20.64 -5.24
CA ALA A 295 4.77 -20.75 -4.07
C ALA A 295 4.39 -21.99 -3.23
N LYS A 296 5.40 -22.73 -2.74
CA LYS A 296 5.18 -23.92 -1.92
C LYS A 296 4.61 -23.52 -0.56
N ALA A 297 3.46 -24.08 -0.19
CA ALA A 297 2.84 -23.83 1.10
C ALA A 297 3.73 -24.31 2.26
N VAL A 298 4.10 -23.39 3.15
CA VAL A 298 4.82 -23.70 4.40
C VAL A 298 3.91 -24.47 5.35
N PRO A 299 4.36 -25.56 6.00
CA PRO A 299 3.58 -26.25 7.02
C PRO A 299 3.19 -25.31 8.17
N THR A 300 1.93 -25.39 8.62
CA THR A 300 1.40 -24.52 9.68
C THR A 300 1.30 -25.21 11.02
N ILE A 301 1.63 -24.48 12.09
CA ILE A 301 1.42 -24.91 13.49
C ILE A 301 0.04 -24.43 13.96
N PRO A 302 -0.76 -25.26 14.66
CA PRO A 302 -1.99 -24.82 15.33
C PRO A 302 -1.69 -23.76 16.40
N LEU A 303 -2.08 -22.51 16.12
CA LEU A 303 -1.87 -21.38 17.04
C LEU A 303 -2.94 -21.37 18.15
N GLN A 304 -2.52 -21.14 19.39
CA GLN A 304 -3.44 -21.10 20.53
C GLN A 304 -4.29 -19.83 20.51
N ALA A 305 -5.58 -19.94 20.86
CA ALA A 305 -6.48 -18.80 20.94
C ALA A 305 -6.00 -17.71 21.92
N ALA A 306 -5.27 -18.11 22.98
CA ALA A 306 -4.62 -17.19 23.91
C ALA A 306 -3.52 -16.34 23.24
N ASP A 307 -2.71 -16.93 22.36
CA ASP A 307 -1.65 -16.22 21.64
C ASP A 307 -2.22 -15.29 20.56
N SER A 308 -3.28 -15.73 19.86
CA SER A 308 -4.09 -14.82 19.03
C SER A 308 -4.74 -13.69 19.83
N ALA A 309 -5.00 -13.85 21.13
CA ALA A 309 -5.53 -12.79 21.99
C ALA A 309 -4.41 -11.82 22.43
N LYS A 310 -3.25 -12.33 22.84
CA LYS A 310 -2.05 -11.52 23.12
C LYS A 310 -1.66 -10.67 21.93
N LEU A 311 -1.64 -11.23 20.71
CA LEU A 311 -1.29 -10.49 19.50
C LEU A 311 -2.25 -9.32 19.24
N ARG A 312 -3.57 -9.53 19.42
CA ARG A 312 -4.55 -8.44 19.32
C ARG A 312 -4.38 -7.38 20.41
N ALA A 313 -3.94 -7.75 21.61
CA ALA A 313 -3.60 -6.79 22.67
C ALA A 313 -2.36 -5.92 22.34
N LEU A 314 -1.54 -6.32 21.36
CA LEU A 314 -0.46 -5.50 20.79
C LEU A 314 -0.92 -4.58 19.64
N ALA A 315 -2.15 -4.68 19.15
CA ALA A 315 -2.57 -3.92 17.96
C ALA A 315 -2.78 -2.43 18.24
N GLY A 316 -2.47 -1.56 17.27
CA GLY A 316 -2.66 -0.10 17.32
C GLY A 316 -1.41 0.70 16.94
N VAL A 317 -1.49 2.04 17.03
CA VAL A 317 -0.41 2.95 16.61
C VAL A 317 0.61 3.17 17.73
N TYR A 318 1.89 3.15 17.34
CA TYR A 318 3.06 3.30 18.18
C TYR A 318 4.02 4.34 17.60
N GLU A 319 4.66 5.12 18.48
CA GLU A 319 5.73 6.06 18.14
C GLU A 319 6.89 5.92 19.15
N PRO A 320 8.15 6.22 18.77
CA PRO A 320 9.29 6.13 19.69
C PRO A 320 9.08 7.01 20.93
N VAL A 321 9.49 6.51 22.10
CA VAL A 321 9.50 7.32 23.33
C VAL A 321 10.57 8.40 23.19
N PRO A 322 10.22 9.71 23.26
CA PRO A 322 11.18 10.79 23.06
C PRO A 322 12.33 10.77 24.08
N ALA A 323 13.49 11.24 23.66
CA ALA A 323 14.62 11.46 24.56
C ALA A 323 14.41 12.76 25.40
N PRO A 324 14.74 12.78 26.70
CA PRO A 324 15.21 11.64 27.51
C PRO A 324 14.05 10.72 27.92
N ALA A 325 14.25 9.41 27.78
CA ALA A 325 13.26 8.41 28.18
C ALA A 325 13.04 8.42 29.72
N PRO A 326 11.82 8.12 30.20
CA PRO A 326 11.55 8.00 31.63
C PRO A 326 12.46 6.98 32.32
N ALA A 327 13.00 7.30 33.50
CA ALA A 327 14.01 6.48 34.21
C ALA A 327 13.59 5.04 34.59
N ALA A 328 12.30 4.70 34.44
CA ALA A 328 11.77 3.34 34.59
C ALA A 328 11.93 2.47 33.32
N LEU A 329 12.34 3.08 32.21
CA LEU A 329 12.74 2.42 30.96
C LEU A 329 14.27 2.43 30.89
N LYS A 330 14.88 1.35 30.42
CA LYS A 330 16.34 1.15 30.44
C LYS A 330 16.83 0.75 29.05
N PRO A 331 16.96 1.71 28.11
CA PRO A 331 17.53 1.42 26.80
C PRO A 331 18.95 0.89 26.97
N VAL A 332 19.30 -0.09 26.15
CA VAL A 332 20.60 -0.74 26.12
C VAL A 332 21.10 -0.62 24.69
N GLY A 333 22.32 -0.13 24.49
CA GLY A 333 22.95 -0.01 23.18
C GLY A 333 22.32 1.05 22.25
N THR A 334 23.08 1.43 21.24
CA THR A 334 22.71 2.30 20.13
C THR A 334 23.26 1.72 18.83
N LEU A 335 22.77 2.18 17.67
CA LEU A 335 23.36 1.77 16.39
C LEU A 335 24.82 2.22 16.18
N ALA A 336 25.34 3.11 17.03
CA ALA A 336 26.73 3.55 16.98
C ALA A 336 27.71 2.57 17.67
N ASP A 337 27.23 1.70 18.57
CA ASP A 337 28.09 0.75 19.32
C ASP A 337 28.28 -0.60 18.60
N LEU A 338 27.91 -0.69 17.31
CA LEU A 338 28.05 -1.90 16.49
C LEU A 338 29.53 -2.28 16.33
N ALA A 339 29.93 -3.37 17.00
CA ALA A 339 31.27 -3.93 16.91
C ALA A 339 31.44 -4.73 15.61
N LEU A 340 31.79 -4.05 14.52
CA LEU A 340 32.07 -4.67 13.22
C LEU A 340 33.39 -5.46 13.21
N LEU A 341 33.49 -6.43 12.30
CA LEU A 341 34.77 -7.03 11.91
C LEU A 341 35.64 -6.00 11.13
N PRO A 342 36.97 -6.19 11.03
CA PRO A 342 37.84 -5.28 10.28
C PRO A 342 37.42 -5.13 8.82
N SER A 343 37.13 -6.23 8.12
CA SER A 343 36.64 -6.24 6.74
C SER A 343 35.35 -5.44 6.55
N ALA A 344 34.38 -5.62 7.45
CA ALA A 344 33.12 -4.87 7.44
C ALA A 344 33.33 -3.37 7.76
N SER A 345 34.29 -3.06 8.63
CA SER A 345 34.70 -1.68 8.94
C SER A 345 35.37 -1.00 7.74
N ASP A 346 36.20 -1.71 7.00
CA ASP A 346 36.89 -1.21 5.81
C ASP A 346 35.92 -1.07 4.63
N ALA A 347 34.92 -1.94 4.51
CA ALA A 347 33.82 -1.80 3.56
C ALA A 347 32.93 -0.59 3.87
N ALA A 348 32.55 -0.38 5.14
CA ALA A 348 31.79 0.79 5.57
C ALA A 348 32.52 2.11 5.24
N ARG A 349 33.85 2.15 5.42
CA ARG A 349 34.70 3.31 5.06
C ARG A 349 34.79 3.59 3.56
N GLN A 350 34.44 2.63 2.70
CA GLN A 350 34.44 2.77 1.24
C GLN A 350 33.08 3.22 0.67
N LYS A 351 32.00 3.16 1.45
CA LYS A 351 30.68 3.60 1.01
C LYS A 351 30.53 5.13 1.04
N ASN A 352 29.96 5.70 -0.02
CA ASN A 352 29.49 7.08 0.00
C ASN A 352 28.19 7.15 0.81
N LEU A 353 28.20 7.88 1.94
CA LEU A 353 27.01 8.05 2.79
C LEU A 353 25.87 8.82 2.10
N GLU A 354 26.14 9.52 1.00
CA GLU A 354 25.10 10.08 0.13
C GLU A 354 24.12 9.00 -0.35
N PHE A 355 24.61 7.80 -0.64
CA PHE A 355 23.85 6.65 -1.17
C PHE A 355 23.20 5.80 -0.08
N ASP A 356 22.98 6.37 1.11
CA ASP A 356 22.22 5.75 2.18
C ASP A 356 20.80 5.37 1.70
N PRO A 357 20.38 4.09 1.81
CA PRO A 357 19.03 3.65 1.45
C PRO A 357 17.91 4.57 1.96
N ALA A 358 18.06 5.09 3.19
CA ALA A 358 17.09 6.01 3.82
C ALA A 358 16.93 7.36 3.09
N ARG A 359 17.94 7.80 2.33
CA ARG A 359 17.94 9.02 1.51
C ARG A 359 17.40 8.77 0.09
N HIS A 360 17.28 7.50 -0.31
CA HIS A 360 16.90 7.10 -1.67
C HIS A 360 15.59 6.32 -1.77
N CYS A 361 14.71 6.48 -0.77
CA CYS A 361 13.43 5.76 -0.67
C CYS A 361 13.54 4.23 -0.59
N MET A 362 14.76 3.69 -0.47
CA MET A 362 15.01 2.26 -0.41
C MET A 362 14.81 1.72 1.02
N VAL A 363 14.40 0.46 1.11
CA VAL A 363 14.15 -0.25 2.36
C VAL A 363 15.42 -0.31 3.23
N VAL A 364 15.32 0.10 4.50
CA VAL A 364 16.47 0.16 5.43
C VAL A 364 16.67 -1.09 6.31
N GLY A 365 15.84 -2.12 6.16
CA GLY A 365 15.90 -3.37 6.91
C GLY A 365 15.37 -3.30 8.36
N PRO A 366 14.95 -4.43 8.97
CA PRO A 366 14.22 -4.42 10.25
C PRO A 366 15.06 -3.90 11.42
N PHE A 367 16.35 -4.21 11.41
CA PHE A 367 17.28 -3.81 12.45
C PHE A 367 17.46 -2.28 12.53
N ARG A 368 17.44 -1.58 11.39
CA ARG A 368 17.58 -0.12 11.36
C ARG A 368 16.24 0.61 11.43
N MET A 369 15.17 0.11 10.80
CA MET A 369 13.85 0.78 10.85
C MET A 369 13.35 0.95 12.29
N MET A 370 13.49 -0.07 13.14
CA MET A 370 13.01 -0.04 14.54
C MET A 370 13.93 0.78 15.48
N ALA A 371 15.09 1.20 14.99
CA ALA A 371 16.07 1.98 15.75
C ALA A 371 15.95 3.50 15.55
N ARG A 372 15.18 3.98 14.58
CA ARG A 372 15.09 5.42 14.25
C ARG A 372 14.14 6.18 15.17
N ASP A 373 14.28 7.50 15.18
CA ASP A 373 13.43 8.42 15.97
C ASP A 373 12.13 8.82 15.23
N ASP A 374 12.07 8.62 13.90
CA ASP A 374 10.87 8.79 13.05
C ASP A 374 10.07 7.48 12.86
N ALA A 375 10.41 6.41 13.59
CA ALA A 375 9.85 5.07 13.44
C ALA A 375 8.42 4.93 14.02
N ARG A 376 7.48 5.77 13.58
CA ARG A 376 6.05 5.60 13.88
C ARG A 376 5.45 4.49 13.03
N PHE A 377 4.72 3.56 13.65
CA PHE A 377 4.06 2.45 12.97
C PHE A 377 2.70 2.08 13.58
N GLU A 378 1.82 1.48 12.78
CA GLU A 378 0.61 0.80 13.28
C GLU A 378 0.81 -0.72 13.20
N LEU A 379 0.61 -1.40 14.33
CA LEU A 379 0.62 -2.86 14.39
C LEU A 379 -0.81 -3.36 14.15
N LEU A 380 -1.03 -4.03 13.01
CA LEU A 380 -2.24 -4.80 12.74
C LEU A 380 -2.07 -6.24 13.21
N ALA A 381 -3.11 -6.84 13.77
CA ALA A 381 -3.11 -8.21 14.26
C ALA A 381 -4.27 -9.01 13.66
N THR A 382 -3.97 -10.00 12.80
CA THR A 382 -4.94 -11.06 12.48
C THR A 382 -4.96 -12.12 13.59
N SER A 383 -5.60 -13.27 13.36
CA SER A 383 -5.46 -14.42 14.26
C SER A 383 -4.01 -14.94 14.37
N ASN A 384 -3.23 -14.83 13.30
CA ASN A 384 -1.98 -15.57 13.10
C ASN A 384 -0.79 -14.77 12.53
N ARG A 385 -0.94 -13.46 12.32
CA ARG A 385 0.13 -12.61 11.76
C ARG A 385 0.03 -11.18 12.31
N ALA A 386 1.18 -10.60 12.63
CA ALA A 386 1.32 -9.16 12.79
C ALA A 386 1.69 -8.50 11.45
N THR A 387 1.18 -7.30 11.19
CA THR A 387 1.67 -6.44 10.10
C THR A 387 2.01 -5.09 10.70
N LEU A 388 3.28 -4.72 10.68
CA LEU A 388 3.75 -3.40 11.08
C LEU A 388 3.71 -2.51 9.84
N MET A 389 2.99 -1.40 9.92
CA MET A 389 2.81 -0.43 8.83
C MET A 389 3.50 0.87 9.24
N PHE A 390 4.49 1.34 8.49
CA PHE A 390 5.27 2.52 8.88
C PHE A 390 4.69 3.81 8.28
N GLU A 391 4.82 4.93 8.99
CA GLU A 391 4.42 6.25 8.46
C GLU A 391 5.35 6.66 7.30
N ASN A 392 6.66 6.68 7.55
CA ASN A 392 7.68 6.94 6.54
C ASN A 392 7.94 5.67 5.70
N ILE A 393 7.56 5.69 4.43
CA ILE A 393 7.54 4.48 3.59
C ILE A 393 8.95 3.94 3.26
N ALA A 394 10.00 4.77 3.31
CA ALA A 394 11.40 4.33 3.22
C ALA A 394 11.82 3.35 4.33
N LEU A 395 11.01 3.24 5.41
CA LEU A 395 11.19 2.23 6.45
C LEU A 395 10.72 0.82 6.05
N GLY A 396 10.32 0.61 4.79
CA GLY A 396 9.93 -0.69 4.25
C GLY A 396 8.45 -0.85 3.92
N ASN A 397 7.67 0.24 3.92
CA ASN A 397 6.21 0.27 3.71
C ASN A 397 5.42 -0.56 4.76
N LYS A 398 5.50 -1.90 4.67
CA LYS A 398 4.92 -2.86 5.62
C LYS A 398 5.94 -3.96 5.96
N ARG A 399 5.88 -4.52 7.17
CA ARG A 399 6.57 -5.78 7.53
C ARG A 399 5.56 -6.81 8.06
N GLU A 400 5.56 -8.02 7.50
CA GLU A 400 4.65 -9.12 7.88
C GLU A 400 5.39 -10.17 8.74
N ILE A 401 4.82 -10.51 9.91
CA ILE A 401 5.42 -11.39 10.92
C ILE A 401 4.44 -12.52 11.24
N TYR A 402 4.83 -13.77 10.98
CA TYR A 402 3.92 -14.91 10.93
C TYR A 402 4.00 -15.81 12.17
N LEU A 403 2.90 -15.97 12.92
CA LEU A 403 2.84 -16.76 14.16
C LEU A 403 2.44 -18.22 13.96
N SER A 404 1.97 -18.61 12.76
CA SER A 404 1.48 -19.97 12.49
C SER A 404 2.33 -20.76 11.50
N ARG A 405 3.56 -20.34 11.16
CA ARG A 405 4.47 -21.12 10.30
C ARG A 405 5.36 -22.02 11.16
N ALA A 406 5.63 -23.24 10.67
CA ALA A 406 6.47 -24.22 11.39
C ALA A 406 7.98 -23.95 11.31
N GLY A 407 8.39 -23.06 10.41
CA GLY A 407 9.75 -22.63 10.17
C GLY A 407 9.77 -21.60 9.04
N HIS A 408 10.97 -21.19 8.63
CA HIS A 408 11.18 -20.21 7.58
C HIS A 408 10.89 -20.75 6.18
N THR A 409 10.69 -19.85 5.23
CA THR A 409 10.74 -20.17 3.80
C THR A 409 12.19 -20.35 3.33
N THR A 410 12.34 -20.98 2.17
CA THR A 410 13.62 -21.06 1.43
C THR A 410 13.49 -20.26 0.14
N GLY A 411 13.03 -19.01 0.26
CA GLY A 411 12.90 -18.06 -0.84
C GLY A 411 14.23 -17.44 -1.23
N GLU A 412 14.20 -16.54 -2.21
CA GLU A 412 15.33 -15.64 -2.50
C GLU A 412 15.50 -14.63 -1.35
N PRO A 413 16.72 -14.16 -1.05
CA PRO A 413 16.94 -13.25 0.09
C PRO A 413 16.35 -11.84 -0.14
N THR A 414 15.77 -11.25 0.91
CA THR A 414 14.97 -10.01 0.82
C THR A 414 15.48 -8.87 1.72
N TYR A 415 14.92 -7.66 1.65
CA TYR A 415 15.35 -6.53 2.48
C TYR A 415 14.75 -6.59 3.90
N LEU A 416 13.57 -7.20 4.08
CA LEU A 416 12.91 -7.34 5.40
C LEU A 416 13.14 -8.70 6.07
N GLY A 417 13.60 -9.70 5.31
CA GLY A 417 13.83 -11.06 5.76
C GLY A 417 12.55 -11.83 6.13
N ASP A 418 12.64 -13.15 6.08
CA ASP A 418 11.51 -14.02 6.38
C ASP A 418 11.23 -14.08 7.88
N SER A 419 10.16 -13.41 8.35
CA SER A 419 9.88 -13.24 9.78
C SER A 419 8.86 -14.26 10.32
N ILE A 420 9.26 -15.13 11.25
CA ILE A 420 8.34 -16.02 12.03
C ILE A 420 8.30 -15.59 13.49
N ALA A 421 7.23 -15.92 14.22
CA ALA A 421 7.13 -15.55 15.63
C ALA A 421 6.37 -16.55 16.49
N ARG A 422 6.62 -16.50 17.80
CA ARG A 422 5.91 -17.26 18.83
C ARG A 422 5.86 -16.47 20.13
N PHE A 423 4.92 -16.80 21.02
CA PHE A 423 4.93 -16.22 22.36
C PHE A 423 5.85 -16.97 23.32
N ASP A 424 6.46 -16.20 24.22
CA ASP A 424 7.31 -16.62 25.34
C ASP A 424 6.85 -15.83 26.58
N GLY A 425 5.91 -16.44 27.32
CA GLY A 425 5.02 -15.71 28.24
C GLY A 425 4.20 -14.67 27.47
N ASP A 426 4.35 -13.40 27.85
CA ASP A 426 3.74 -12.24 27.19
C ASP A 426 4.68 -11.54 26.19
N THR A 427 5.87 -12.13 25.92
CA THR A 427 6.78 -11.64 24.89
C THR A 427 6.44 -12.28 23.56
N LEU A 428 6.17 -11.48 22.53
CA LEU A 428 6.24 -11.94 21.13
C LEU A 428 7.73 -12.02 20.77
N VAL A 429 8.24 -13.24 20.59
CA VAL A 429 9.60 -13.49 20.09
C VAL A 429 9.51 -13.66 18.59
N VAL A 430 10.22 -12.83 17.85
CA VAL A 430 10.34 -12.89 16.39
C VAL A 430 11.72 -13.42 16.05
N ASP A 431 11.77 -14.30 15.07
CA ASP A 431 12.98 -14.87 14.48
C ASP A 431 12.95 -14.51 12.99
N THR A 432 14.05 -13.99 12.44
CA THR A 432 14.12 -13.51 11.05
C THR A 432 15.47 -13.82 10.42
N VAL A 433 15.43 -14.46 9.24
CA VAL A 433 16.60 -14.86 8.42
C VAL A 433 16.32 -14.55 6.95
N GLY A 434 17.27 -14.86 6.05
CA GLY A 434 17.04 -14.73 4.60
C GLY A 434 17.07 -13.28 4.11
N PHE A 435 17.98 -12.48 4.65
CA PHE A 435 18.22 -11.12 4.18
C PHE A 435 19.14 -11.12 2.95
N ASN A 436 18.95 -10.19 2.02
CA ASN A 436 20.03 -9.76 1.12
C ASN A 436 21.08 -8.94 1.89
N ASP A 437 22.15 -8.49 1.25
CA ASP A 437 23.22 -7.67 1.85
C ASP A 437 23.12 -6.17 1.50
N LEU A 438 21.96 -5.73 0.99
CA LEU A 438 21.78 -4.41 0.39
C LEU A 438 21.38 -3.30 1.38
N THR A 439 21.01 -3.65 2.63
CA THR A 439 20.70 -2.64 3.67
C THR A 439 21.87 -2.37 4.60
N TRP A 440 21.83 -1.25 5.31
CA TRP A 440 22.85 -0.87 6.28
C TRP A 440 22.29 -0.99 7.69
N LEU A 441 23.04 -1.60 8.61
CA LEU A 441 22.64 -1.74 10.02
C LEU A 441 22.59 -0.38 10.75
N ASN A 442 23.26 0.66 10.22
CA ASN A 442 23.24 2.02 10.77
C ASN A 442 23.46 3.12 9.73
N ASP A 443 23.33 4.37 10.17
CA ASP A 443 23.52 5.59 9.38
C ASP A 443 25.00 5.88 9.00
N ALA A 444 25.93 5.01 9.42
CA ALA A 444 27.37 5.07 9.15
C ALA A 444 27.83 3.94 8.20
N ALA A 445 26.91 3.43 7.37
CA ALA A 445 27.13 2.38 6.38
C ALA A 445 27.71 1.06 6.93
N ALA A 446 27.39 0.70 8.18
CA ALA A 446 27.69 -0.63 8.71
C ALA A 446 26.99 -1.71 7.86
N PRO A 447 27.72 -2.57 7.13
CA PRO A 447 27.11 -3.59 6.29
C PRO A 447 26.65 -4.78 7.14
N HIS A 448 25.82 -5.62 6.54
CA HIS A 448 25.62 -7.01 6.95
C HIS A 448 25.79 -7.93 5.74
N SER A 449 25.44 -9.20 5.90
CA SER A 449 25.42 -10.19 4.83
C SER A 449 24.14 -11.01 4.88
N GLU A 450 24.00 -11.96 3.96
CA GLU A 450 22.95 -12.99 3.99
C GLU A 450 22.98 -13.88 5.24
N ALA A 451 24.08 -13.85 6.02
CA ALA A 451 24.19 -14.57 7.28
C ALA A 451 23.60 -13.79 8.48
N LEU A 452 22.97 -12.63 8.24
CA LEU A 452 22.25 -11.89 9.27
C LEU A 452 21.09 -12.72 9.84
N HIS A 453 21.07 -12.82 11.17
CA HIS A 453 19.98 -13.40 11.95
C HIS A 453 19.49 -12.35 12.95
N LEU A 454 18.19 -12.05 12.93
CA LEU A 454 17.56 -11.16 13.91
C LEU A 454 16.66 -11.95 14.85
N VAL A 455 16.94 -11.85 16.16
CA VAL A 455 16.05 -12.32 17.22
C VAL A 455 15.49 -11.12 17.97
N GLU A 456 14.21 -10.86 17.79
CA GLU A 456 13.51 -9.72 18.40
C GLU A 456 12.58 -10.20 19.53
N ARG A 457 12.42 -9.34 20.53
CA ARG A 457 11.56 -9.58 21.69
C ARG A 457 10.71 -8.33 21.92
N ILE A 458 9.43 -8.46 21.60
CA ILE A 458 8.43 -7.40 21.62
C ILE A 458 7.46 -7.69 22.77
N ARG A 459 7.36 -6.81 23.77
CA ARG A 459 6.47 -7.02 24.93
C ARG A 459 5.91 -5.74 25.53
N PRO A 460 4.69 -5.77 26.10
CA PRO A 460 4.18 -4.65 26.88
C PRO A 460 4.96 -4.52 28.20
N VAL A 461 5.29 -3.29 28.59
CA VAL A 461 5.94 -2.97 29.88
C VAL A 461 5.23 -1.79 30.55
N GLN A 462 5.48 -1.58 31.84
CA GLN A 462 4.84 -0.54 32.66
C GLN A 462 3.30 -0.58 32.54
N ALA A 463 2.72 -1.73 32.86
CA ALA A 463 1.28 -2.03 32.73
C ALA A 463 0.69 -1.79 31.32
N GLY A 464 1.51 -1.94 30.27
CA GLY A 464 1.09 -1.75 28.88
C GLY A 464 1.17 -0.31 28.37
N LYS A 465 1.67 0.63 29.18
CA LYS A 465 1.90 2.03 28.76
C LYS A 465 2.93 2.14 27.64
N TYR A 466 3.94 1.27 27.65
CA TYR A 466 5.01 1.23 26.65
C TYR A 466 5.16 -0.18 26.06
N LEU A 467 5.64 -0.24 24.83
CA LEU A 467 6.14 -1.44 24.18
C LEU A 467 7.67 -1.44 24.29
N GLU A 468 8.23 -2.47 24.90
CA GLU A 468 9.67 -2.74 24.84
C GLU A 468 9.95 -3.52 23.56
N TYR A 469 10.84 -2.99 22.73
CA TYR A 469 11.40 -3.64 21.56
C TYR A 469 12.88 -3.88 21.82
N ARG A 470 13.29 -5.16 21.93
CA ARG A 470 14.69 -5.54 22.07
C ARG A 470 15.06 -6.48 20.93
N VAL A 471 16.08 -6.13 20.16
CA VAL A 471 16.60 -6.95 19.06
C VAL A 471 18.05 -7.32 19.32
N THR A 472 18.40 -8.55 18.99
CA THR A 472 19.78 -8.99 18.79
C THR A 472 19.98 -9.27 17.30
N ALA A 473 21.01 -8.68 16.71
CA ALA A 473 21.56 -9.12 15.43
C ALA A 473 22.76 -10.05 15.68
N ASP A 474 22.83 -11.15 14.95
CA ASP A 474 24.04 -11.94 14.77
C ASP A 474 24.38 -12.01 13.27
N ASP A 475 25.66 -11.89 12.94
CA ASP A 475 26.19 -12.08 11.58
C ASP A 475 27.70 -12.31 11.71
N ALA A 476 28.13 -13.57 11.59
CA ALA A 476 29.54 -13.95 11.74
C ALA A 476 30.45 -13.49 10.58
N LYS A 477 29.90 -12.90 9.50
CA LYS A 477 30.66 -12.29 8.39
C LYS A 477 30.83 -10.78 8.55
N ALA A 478 29.98 -10.11 9.31
CA ALA A 478 29.98 -8.65 9.50
C ALA A 478 30.26 -8.18 10.92
N LEU A 479 29.72 -8.86 11.93
CA LEU A 479 29.82 -8.48 13.35
C LEU A 479 30.92 -9.29 14.07
N ALA A 480 31.69 -8.63 14.93
CA ALA A 480 32.72 -9.27 15.76
C ALA A 480 32.12 -10.10 16.92
N LYS A 481 30.82 -9.95 17.18
CA LYS A 481 29.99 -10.71 18.14
C LYS A 481 28.51 -10.32 17.91
N PRO A 482 27.54 -11.14 18.35
CA PRO A 482 26.13 -10.73 18.39
C PRO A 482 25.96 -9.41 19.14
N TYR A 483 25.16 -8.51 18.58
CA TYR A 483 24.93 -7.17 19.12
C TYR A 483 23.44 -6.95 19.43
N THR A 484 23.14 -6.36 20.60
CA THR A 484 21.78 -6.12 21.06
C THR A 484 21.55 -4.63 21.31
N TYR A 485 20.41 -4.10 20.82
CA TYR A 485 19.87 -2.84 21.33
C TYR A 485 18.45 -3.00 21.92
N THR A 486 17.97 -1.99 22.66
CA THR A 486 16.61 -1.90 23.17
C THR A 486 16.03 -0.49 22.98
N ARG A 487 14.90 -0.40 22.28
CA ARG A 487 14.10 0.81 22.07
C ARG A 487 12.74 0.66 22.77
N TYR A 488 12.10 1.78 23.04
CA TYR A 488 10.77 1.81 23.63
C TYR A 488 9.84 2.64 22.77
N PHE A 489 8.61 2.16 22.59
CA PHE A 489 7.55 2.86 21.89
C PHE A 489 6.39 3.13 22.85
N GLN A 490 5.68 4.24 22.67
CA GLN A 490 4.43 4.53 23.37
C GLN A 490 3.25 4.35 22.41
N ARG A 491 2.11 3.90 22.94
CA ARG A 491 0.85 3.91 22.19
C ARG A 491 0.42 5.36 21.97
N THR A 492 0.02 5.71 20.75
CA THR A 492 -0.48 7.05 20.39
C THR A 492 -1.86 6.96 19.76
N THR A 493 -2.63 8.05 19.83
CA THR A 493 -3.87 8.24 19.07
C THR A 493 -3.64 9.11 17.82
N ALA A 494 -2.40 9.50 17.55
CA ALA A 494 -2.03 10.05 16.25
C ALA A 494 -2.21 8.98 15.17
N GLU A 495 -2.76 9.37 14.03
CA GLU A 495 -2.92 8.49 12.88
C GLU A 495 -1.67 8.58 12.00
N LEU A 496 -1.22 7.46 11.41
CA LEU A 496 -0.12 7.53 10.44
C LEU A 496 -0.57 8.39 9.25
N LYS A 497 0.25 9.36 8.87
CA LYS A 497 0.11 10.05 7.60
C LYS A 497 0.56 9.15 6.44
N GLU A 498 0.18 9.53 5.23
CA GLU A 498 0.87 9.05 4.04
C GLU A 498 2.12 9.94 3.85
N ASP A 499 3.28 9.47 4.30
CA ASP A 499 4.56 10.18 4.21
C ASP A 499 5.43 9.52 3.14
N PHE A 500 5.17 9.90 1.88
CA PHE A 500 5.95 9.40 0.76
C PHE A 500 7.29 10.12 0.68
N CYS A 501 8.38 9.36 0.74
CA CYS A 501 9.72 9.91 0.88
C CYS A 501 10.20 10.72 -0.35
N GLU A 502 9.70 10.43 -1.55
CA GLU A 502 9.96 11.24 -2.76
C GLU A 502 9.33 12.64 -2.67
N ASP A 503 8.24 12.83 -1.92
CA ASP A 503 7.57 14.13 -1.76
C ASP A 503 8.35 15.11 -0.84
N ARG A 504 9.58 14.73 -0.44
CA ARG A 504 10.51 15.52 0.37
C ARG A 504 11.85 15.79 -0.33
N ARG A 505 11.94 15.49 -1.63
CA ARG A 505 13.09 15.77 -2.50
C ARG A 505 12.90 17.06 -3.31
#